data_AF-W4S6Z9-F1
#
_entry.id   AF-W4S6Z9-F1
#
_cell.length_a   1.000
_cell.length_b   1.000
_cell.length_c   1.000
_cell.angle_alpha   90.00
_cell.angle_beta   90.00
_cell.angle_gamma   90.00
#
_symmetry.space_group_name_H-M   'P 1'
#
loop_
_entity.id
_entity.type
_entity.pdbx_description
1 polymer ?
#
loop_
_entity_poly.entity_id
_entity_poly.type
_entity_poly.pdbx_seq_one_letter_code
_entity_poly.pdbx_strand_id
1 'polypeptide(L)'
;MSLDVVVVMDPIASIKIAKDTTFAMLLEAQRRGHRLQYVRPGGLSLREGRAVAQVAPLSVREDKAGWFTLGEFAELEFGPGQVVLMRKDPPVDAEFVYDTQVLSVAQRAGAQVVNDPQGLRDYNEKLAALLFPQCCRRPWSAATPPRSRRSCSNTARPC
;
A
#
# COMPACT_ATOMS: atom_id res chain seq x y z
N MET A 1 20.66 5.81 15.36
CA MET A 1 20.81 5.70 13.88
C MET A 1 19.60 6.37 13.24
N SER A 2 19.82 7.19 12.20
CA SER A 2 18.74 7.79 11.42
C SER A 2 18.34 6.85 10.28
N LEU A 3 17.05 6.66 10.07
CA LEU A 3 16.45 5.82 9.03
C LEU A 3 15.88 6.71 7.93
N ASP A 4 15.74 6.14 6.73
CA ASP A 4 14.96 6.72 5.64
C ASP A 4 13.54 6.16 5.69
N VAL A 5 12.59 6.95 6.18
CA VAL A 5 11.17 6.59 6.18
C VAL A 5 10.57 7.00 4.84
N VAL A 6 10.30 6.01 4.00
CA VAL A 6 9.69 6.17 2.67
C VAL A 6 8.19 5.94 2.80
N VAL A 7 7.36 6.92 2.49
CA VAL A 7 5.90 6.80 2.59
C VAL A 7 5.28 6.68 1.20
N VAL A 8 4.51 5.60 1.01
CA VAL A 8 3.63 5.39 -0.14
C VAL A 8 2.21 5.63 0.34
N MET A 9 1.61 6.73 -0.07
CA MET A 9 0.27 7.14 0.36
C MET A 9 -0.44 7.92 -0.74
N ASP A 10 -1.74 8.13 -0.57
CA ASP A 10 -2.51 9.07 -1.37
C ASP A 10 -1.92 10.49 -1.31
N PRO A 11 -2.26 11.39 -2.24
CA PRO A 11 -1.71 12.74 -2.28
C PRO A 11 -1.71 13.43 -0.92
N ILE A 12 -0.52 13.72 -0.37
CA ILE A 12 -0.40 14.34 0.97
C ILE A 12 -1.10 15.71 1.06
N ALA A 13 -1.36 16.35 -0.09
CA ALA A 13 -2.12 17.59 -0.20
C ALA A 13 -3.62 17.43 0.06
N SER A 14 -4.19 16.22 -0.02
CA SER A 14 -5.63 15.99 0.16
C SER A 14 -6.02 15.47 1.56
N ILE A 15 -5.05 15.23 2.44
CA ILE A 15 -5.32 14.62 3.74
C ILE A 15 -5.95 15.59 4.74
N LYS A 16 -6.66 15.03 5.73
CA LYS A 16 -7.15 15.77 6.90
C LYS A 16 -6.26 15.47 8.09
N ILE A 17 -5.24 16.31 8.34
CA ILE A 17 -4.19 16.07 9.34
C ILE A 17 -4.69 15.66 10.74
N ALA A 18 -5.85 16.18 11.18
CA ALA A 18 -6.40 15.89 12.50
C ALA A 18 -6.93 14.45 12.66
N LYS A 19 -7.11 13.71 11.56
CA LYS A 19 -7.64 12.33 11.54
C LYS A 19 -6.71 11.36 10.83
N ASP A 20 -5.60 11.85 10.30
CA ASP A 20 -4.70 11.07 9.47
C ASP A 20 -3.61 10.42 10.33
N THR A 21 -3.70 9.10 10.49
CA THR A 21 -2.71 8.35 11.28
C THR A 21 -1.36 8.27 10.58
N THR A 22 -1.32 8.34 9.24
CA THR A 22 -0.07 8.36 8.48
C THR A 22 0.70 9.64 8.80
N PHE A 23 0.01 10.78 8.85
CA PHE A 23 0.58 12.07 9.22
C PHE A 23 1.15 12.06 10.65
N ALA A 24 0.44 11.47 11.61
CA ALA A 24 0.94 11.30 12.98
C ALA A 24 2.22 10.46 13.03
N MET A 25 2.32 9.40 12.22
CA MET A 25 3.55 8.60 12.10
C MET A 25 4.71 9.41 11.51
N LEU A 26 4.45 10.25 10.50
CA LEU A 26 5.47 11.10 9.86
C LEU A 26 6.00 12.17 10.82
N LEU A 27 5.12 12.82 11.59
CA LEU A 27 5.51 13.78 12.63
C LEU A 27 6.45 13.13 13.65
N GLU A 28 6.09 11.95 14.14
CA GLU A 28 6.90 11.24 15.13
C GLU A 28 8.24 10.77 14.54
N ALA A 29 8.25 10.30 13.29
CA ALA A 29 9.48 9.92 12.61
C ALA A 29 10.43 11.12 12.43
N GLN A 30 9.91 12.28 12.02
CA GLN A 30 10.68 13.51 11.93
C GLN A 30 11.19 13.97 13.29
N ARG A 31 10.35 13.90 14.34
CA ARG A 31 10.73 14.26 15.72
C ARG A 31 11.89 13.41 16.24
N ARG A 32 11.98 12.14 15.82
CA ARG A 32 13.09 11.23 16.12
C ARG A 32 14.34 11.45 15.26
N GLY A 33 14.31 12.41 14.34
CA GLY A 33 15.43 12.72 13.45
C GLY A 33 15.59 11.74 12.28
N HIS A 34 14.53 11.03 11.89
CA HIS A 34 14.51 10.25 10.65
C HIS A 34 14.30 11.17 9.44
N ARG A 35 14.83 10.77 8.29
CA ARG A 35 14.55 11.46 7.03
C ARG A 35 13.25 10.91 6.46
N LEU A 36 12.41 11.80 5.93
CA LEU A 36 11.17 11.42 5.29
C LEU A 36 11.30 11.55 3.78
N GLN A 37 10.82 10.54 3.06
CA GLN A 37 10.76 10.50 1.61
C GLN A 37 9.32 10.24 1.19
N TYR A 38 8.72 11.17 0.44
CA TYR A 38 7.38 11.01 -0.10
C TYR A 38 7.45 10.39 -1.49
N VAL A 39 6.80 9.24 -1.69
CA VAL A 39 6.70 8.61 -3.01
C VAL A 39 5.61 9.30 -3.83
N ARG A 40 5.93 9.71 -5.05
CA ARG A 40 4.94 10.23 -6.00
C ARG A 40 3.87 9.16 -6.24
N PRO A 41 2.56 9.51 -6.31
CA PRO A 41 1.53 8.57 -6.75
C PRO A 41 1.90 7.98 -8.12
N GLY A 42 1.82 6.64 -8.25
CA GLY A 42 2.28 5.91 -9.44
C GLY A 42 3.80 5.94 -9.67
N GLY A 43 4.59 6.36 -8.67
CA GLY A 43 6.04 6.55 -8.77
C GLY A 43 6.86 5.29 -8.48
N LEU A 44 6.23 4.18 -8.07
CA LEU A 44 6.89 2.89 -7.87
C LEU A 44 7.10 2.19 -9.21
N SER A 45 8.27 1.61 -9.44
CA SER A 45 8.54 0.82 -10.65
C SER A 45 9.67 -0.18 -10.47
N LEU A 46 9.81 -1.08 -11.45
CA LEU A 46 10.98 -1.95 -11.58
C LEU A 46 11.87 -1.46 -12.72
N ARG A 47 13.17 -1.30 -12.44
CA ARG A 47 14.19 -1.03 -13.45
C ARG A 47 15.27 -2.10 -13.37
N GLU A 48 15.45 -2.84 -14.45
CA GLU A 48 16.49 -3.89 -14.53
C GLU A 48 16.43 -4.89 -13.36
N GLY A 49 15.22 -5.23 -12.91
CA GLY A 49 14.99 -6.13 -11.77
C GLY A 49 15.16 -5.49 -10.38
N ARG A 50 15.49 -4.20 -10.30
CA ARG A 50 15.60 -3.43 -9.06
C ARG A 50 14.32 -2.64 -8.80
N ALA A 51 13.89 -2.58 -7.55
CA ALA A 51 12.78 -1.73 -7.14
C ALA A 51 13.28 -0.29 -7.00
N VAL A 52 12.59 0.63 -7.67
CA VAL A 52 12.87 2.06 -7.59
C VAL A 52 11.59 2.87 -7.36
N ALA A 53 11.76 4.07 -6.82
CA ALA A 53 10.68 5.03 -6.59
C ALA A 53 11.07 6.44 -7.04
N GLN A 54 10.11 7.20 -7.55
CA GLN A 54 10.23 8.66 -7.66
C GLN A 54 9.82 9.28 -6.33
N VAL A 55 10.78 9.84 -5.59
CA VAL A 55 10.59 10.37 -4.24
C VAL A 55 10.98 11.82 -4.12
N ALA A 56 10.34 12.55 -3.21
CA ALA A 56 10.77 13.89 -2.81
C ALA A 56 11.05 13.91 -1.30
N PRO A 57 12.11 14.60 -0.84
CA PRO A 57 12.32 14.86 0.57
C PRO A 57 11.10 15.54 1.17
N LEU A 58 10.60 15.01 2.29
CA LEU A 58 9.39 15.48 2.94
C LEU A 58 9.73 16.13 4.28
N SER A 59 9.11 17.27 4.56
CA SER A 59 9.03 17.84 5.91
C SER A 59 7.58 18.07 6.27
N VAL A 60 7.20 17.71 7.50
CA VAL A 60 5.82 17.83 8.01
C VAL A 60 5.77 18.73 9.25
N ARG A 61 4.64 19.39 9.47
CA ARG A 61 4.40 20.27 10.62
C ARG A 61 2.93 20.30 10.98
N GLU A 62 2.61 20.40 12.27
CA GLU A 62 1.25 20.55 12.76
C GLU A 62 0.70 21.95 12.49
N ASP A 63 0.49 22.27 11.22
CA ASP A 63 -0.07 23.54 10.76
C ASP A 63 -1.13 23.30 9.68
N LYS A 64 -2.37 23.73 9.96
CA LYS A 64 -3.49 23.60 9.02
C LYS A 64 -3.32 24.44 7.74
N ALA A 65 -2.49 25.48 7.77
CA ALA A 65 -2.24 26.33 6.61
C ALA A 65 -1.17 25.76 5.66
N GLY A 66 -0.33 24.83 6.14
CA GLY A 66 0.79 24.30 5.38
C GLY A 66 1.48 23.14 6.08
N TRP A 67 0.80 22.00 6.15
CA TRP A 67 1.24 20.86 6.95
C TRP A 67 2.42 20.06 6.39
N PHE A 68 2.85 20.34 5.16
CA PHE A 68 3.96 19.66 4.53
C PHE A 68 4.78 20.57 3.60
N THR A 69 5.98 20.12 3.25
CA THR A 69 6.83 20.69 2.20
C THR A 69 7.54 19.56 1.50
N LEU A 70 7.55 19.60 0.16
CA LEU A 70 8.25 18.65 -0.69
C LEU A 70 9.45 19.34 -1.33
N GLY A 71 10.58 18.65 -1.35
CA GLY A 71 11.72 19.01 -2.18
C GLY A 71 11.52 18.61 -3.64
N GLU A 72 12.61 18.59 -4.40
CA GLU A 72 12.60 18.10 -5.77
C GLU A 72 12.49 16.57 -5.81
N PHE A 73 11.76 16.06 -6.80
CA PHE A 73 11.65 14.63 -7.03
C PHE A 73 12.94 14.08 -7.63
N ALA A 74 13.41 12.96 -7.08
CA ALA A 74 14.54 12.20 -7.56
C ALA A 74 14.23 10.71 -7.53
N GLU A 75 15.01 9.92 -8.28
CA GLU A 75 14.91 8.47 -8.23
C GLU A 75 15.62 7.93 -6.97
N LEU A 76 14.95 7.01 -6.27
CA LEU A 76 15.47 6.27 -5.14
C LEU A 76 15.44 4.78 -5.47
N GLU A 77 16.58 4.11 -5.35
CA GLU A 77 16.64 2.65 -5.34
C GLU A 77 16.40 2.12 -3.92
N PHE A 78 15.59 1.07 -3.80
CA PHE A 78 15.28 0.49 -2.49
C PHE A 78 16.39 -0.41 -1.95
N GLY A 79 16.66 -0.33 -0.64
CA GLY A 79 17.72 -1.11 0.00
C GLY A 79 17.77 -0.97 1.53
N PRO A 80 18.87 -1.43 2.17
CA PRO A 80 19.02 -1.41 3.62
C PRO A 80 18.95 0.00 4.22
N GLY A 81 18.42 0.12 5.45
CA GLY A 81 18.30 1.40 6.15
C GLY A 81 17.05 2.21 5.80
N GLN A 82 16.23 1.71 4.87
CA GLN A 82 14.94 2.27 4.51
C GLN A 82 13.81 1.50 5.19
N VAL A 83 12.81 2.26 5.68
CA VAL A 83 11.54 1.75 6.18
C VAL A 83 10.43 2.28 5.29
N VAL A 84 9.71 1.40 4.61
CA VAL A 84 8.65 1.78 3.67
C VAL A 84 7.29 1.62 4.34
N LEU A 85 6.54 2.70 4.45
CA LEU A 85 5.17 2.70 4.95
C LEU A 85 4.20 2.66 3.76
N MET A 86 3.61 1.49 3.48
CA MET A 86 2.54 1.32 2.49
C MET A 86 1.20 1.69 3.13
N ARG A 87 0.76 2.92 2.86
CA ARG A 87 -0.39 3.60 3.48
C ARG A 87 -1.35 4.20 2.45
N LYS A 88 -1.43 3.58 1.27
CA LYS A 88 -2.48 3.87 0.27
C LYS A 88 -3.82 3.37 0.81
N ASP A 89 -4.85 4.20 0.75
CA ASP A 89 -6.19 3.81 1.16
C ASP A 89 -6.79 2.79 0.16
N PRO A 90 -7.72 1.92 0.61
CA PRO A 90 -8.49 1.07 -0.31
C PRO A 90 -9.19 1.90 -1.40
N PRO A 91 -9.40 1.34 -2.61
CA PRO A 91 -9.56 -0.09 -2.89
C PRO A 91 -8.27 -0.85 -3.22
N VAL A 92 -8.32 -2.18 -3.07
CA VAL A 92 -7.29 -3.10 -3.60
C VAL A 92 -7.53 -3.27 -5.10
N ASP A 93 -6.98 -2.35 -5.89
CA ASP A 93 -7.06 -2.35 -7.35
C ASP A 93 -5.78 -2.90 -8.00
N ALA A 94 -5.72 -2.86 -9.34
CA ALA A 94 -4.57 -3.36 -10.08
C ALA A 94 -3.29 -2.57 -9.78
N GLU A 95 -3.39 -1.26 -9.51
CA GLU A 95 -2.25 -0.42 -9.15
C GLU A 95 -1.74 -0.79 -7.75
N PHE A 96 -2.62 -0.99 -6.77
CA PHE A 96 -2.26 -1.47 -5.45
C PHE A 96 -1.54 -2.82 -5.51
N VAL A 97 -2.07 -3.77 -6.30
CA VAL A 97 -1.42 -5.07 -6.49
C VAL A 97 -0.05 -4.92 -7.13
N TYR A 98 0.09 -4.08 -8.15
CA TYR A 98 1.37 -3.77 -8.78
C TYR A 98 2.37 -3.18 -7.78
N ASP A 99 1.98 -2.17 -7.01
CA ASP A 99 2.81 -1.52 -6.00
C ASP A 99 3.32 -2.54 -4.98
N THR A 100 2.47 -3.43 -4.49
CA THR A 100 2.89 -4.48 -3.54
C THR A 100 3.90 -5.47 -4.17
N GLN A 101 3.87 -5.70 -5.48
CA GLN A 101 4.84 -6.56 -6.16
C GLN A 101 6.21 -5.85 -6.25
N VAL A 102 6.23 -4.56 -6.59
CA VAL A 102 7.46 -3.74 -6.56
C VAL A 102 8.04 -3.73 -5.15
N LEU A 103 7.20 -3.52 -4.14
CA LEU A 103 7.63 -3.52 -2.73
C LEU A 103 8.12 -4.89 -2.26
N SER A 104 7.64 -6.00 -2.85
CA SER A 104 8.19 -7.33 -2.56
C SER A 104 9.64 -7.45 -3.04
N VAL A 105 9.99 -6.80 -4.15
CA VAL A 105 11.38 -6.72 -4.64
C VAL A 105 12.22 -5.80 -3.74
N ALA A 106 11.67 -4.65 -3.33
CA ALA A 106 12.32 -3.76 -2.35
C ALA A 106 12.65 -4.48 -1.04
N GLN A 107 11.72 -5.28 -0.52
CA GLN A 107 11.92 -6.08 0.69
C GLN A 107 13.06 -7.10 0.54
N ARG A 108 13.16 -7.76 -0.62
CA ARG A 108 14.27 -8.68 -0.94
C ARG A 108 15.62 -7.95 -1.07
N ALA A 109 15.61 -6.69 -1.48
CA ALA A 109 16.79 -5.84 -1.53
C ALA A 109 17.24 -5.31 -0.15
N GLY A 110 16.47 -5.57 0.91
CA GLY A 110 16.82 -5.24 2.30
C GLY A 110 16.07 -4.05 2.89
N ALA A 111 15.11 -3.46 2.17
CA ALA A 111 14.22 -2.46 2.74
C ALA A 111 13.21 -3.12 3.70
N GLN A 112 12.84 -2.44 4.79
CA GLN A 112 11.80 -2.91 5.70
C GLN A 112 10.44 -2.37 5.26
N VAL A 113 9.58 -3.20 4.69
CA VAL A 113 8.26 -2.77 4.23
C VAL A 113 7.19 -3.06 5.28
N VAL A 114 6.36 -2.06 5.57
CA VAL A 114 5.28 -2.11 6.56
C VAL A 114 3.96 -1.73 5.89
N ASN A 115 2.98 -2.62 5.79
CA ASN A 115 3.01 -4.05 6.16
C ASN A 115 3.70 -4.92 5.09
N ASP A 116 3.91 -6.20 5.41
CA ASP A 116 4.48 -7.17 4.46
C ASP A 116 3.65 -7.18 3.15
N PRO A 117 4.28 -6.95 1.98
CA PRO A 117 3.54 -6.82 0.73
C PRO A 117 2.85 -8.10 0.27
N GLN A 118 3.37 -9.28 0.61
CA GLN A 118 2.69 -10.53 0.33
C GLN A 118 1.46 -10.66 1.23
N GLY A 119 1.59 -10.35 2.53
CA GLY A 119 0.48 -10.33 3.47
C GLY A 119 -0.67 -9.42 3.00
N LEU A 120 -0.36 -8.25 2.42
CA LEU A 120 -1.38 -7.35 1.87
C LEU A 120 -2.18 -7.98 0.71
N ARG A 121 -1.59 -8.89 -0.07
CA ARG A 121 -2.28 -9.60 -1.15
C ARG A 121 -3.05 -10.82 -0.64
N ASP A 122 -2.48 -11.54 0.31
CA ASP A 122 -3.02 -12.81 0.80
C ASP A 122 -4.17 -12.59 1.81
N TYR A 123 -4.10 -11.54 2.63
CA TYR A 123 -5.06 -11.26 3.70
C TYR A 123 -6.01 -10.10 3.35
N ASN A 124 -6.99 -10.36 2.50
CA ASN A 124 -8.07 -9.41 2.24
C ASN A 124 -8.85 -9.06 3.51
N GLU A 125 -9.15 -7.77 3.73
CA GLU A 125 -9.78 -7.26 4.95
C GLU A 125 -11.10 -7.97 5.33
N LYS A 126 -11.86 -8.48 4.36
CA LYS A 126 -13.15 -9.16 4.60
C LYS A 126 -13.00 -10.67 4.62
N LEU A 127 -12.24 -11.23 3.67
CA LEU A 127 -12.11 -12.69 3.52
C LEU A 127 -11.14 -13.30 4.54
N ALA A 128 -10.13 -12.56 5.02
CA ALA A 128 -9.19 -13.06 6.02
C ALA A 128 -9.89 -13.45 7.34
N ALA A 129 -11.02 -12.81 7.66
CA ALA A 129 -11.82 -13.16 8.83
C ALA A 129 -12.35 -14.62 8.78
N LEU A 130 -12.50 -15.20 7.58
CA LEU A 130 -12.92 -16.59 7.39
C LEU A 130 -11.87 -17.61 7.88
N LEU A 131 -10.62 -17.19 8.07
CA LEU A 131 -9.58 -18.02 8.68
C LEU A 131 -9.80 -18.23 10.19
N PHE A 132 -10.68 -17.42 10.81
CA PHE A 132 -11.01 -17.49 12.23
C PHE A 132 -12.52 -17.68 12.43
N PRO A 133 -13.08 -18.84 12.01
CA PRO A 133 -14.51 -19.10 12.01
C PRO A 133 -15.18 -19.04 13.40
N GLN A 134 -14.39 -19.07 14.47
CA GLN A 134 -14.88 -18.94 15.84
C GLN A 134 -15.17 -17.48 16.25
N CYS A 135 -14.64 -16.50 15.50
CA CYS A 135 -14.71 -15.09 15.85
C CYS A 135 -15.79 -14.30 15.10
N CYS A 136 -16.41 -14.84 14.03
CA CYS A 136 -17.43 -14.09 13.28
C CYS A 136 -18.86 -14.54 13.55
N ARG A 137 -19.77 -13.58 13.37
CA ARG A 137 -21.20 -13.77 13.53
C ARG A 137 -21.76 -14.61 12.39
N ARG A 138 -22.51 -15.66 12.74
CA ARG A 138 -23.22 -16.51 11.77
C ARG A 138 -24.45 -15.77 11.19
N PRO A 139 -24.86 -16.08 9.94
CA PRO A 139 -24.23 -16.98 8.97
C PRO A 139 -23.10 -16.32 8.16
N TRP A 140 -22.17 -17.14 7.68
CA TRP A 140 -21.02 -16.71 6.90
C TRP A 140 -21.43 -16.62 5.43
N SER A 141 -21.35 -15.43 4.82
CA SER A 141 -21.56 -15.28 3.37
C SER A 141 -20.29 -14.78 2.72
N ALA A 142 -19.54 -15.68 2.06
CA ALA A 142 -18.66 -15.28 0.97
C ALA A 142 -19.51 -15.24 -0.30
N ALA A 143 -19.59 -14.09 -0.97
CA ALA A 143 -20.35 -13.98 -2.21
C ALA A 143 -19.79 -14.99 -3.22
N THR A 144 -20.60 -15.98 -3.60
CA THR A 144 -20.26 -16.83 -4.75
C THR A 144 -20.31 -15.92 -5.98
N PRO A 145 -19.25 -15.79 -6.78
CA PRO A 145 -19.36 -15.05 -8.04
C PRO A 145 -20.52 -15.67 -8.82
N PRO A 146 -21.38 -14.85 -9.46
CA PRO A 146 -22.55 -15.38 -10.16
C PRO A 146 -22.05 -16.42 -11.16
N ARG A 147 -22.37 -17.70 -10.92
CA ARG A 147 -22.22 -18.73 -11.93
C ARG A 147 -23.04 -18.22 -13.11
N SER A 148 -22.37 -17.92 -14.22
CA SER A 148 -23.07 -17.70 -15.47
C SER A 148 -23.96 -18.92 -15.65
N ARG A 149 -25.27 -18.70 -15.59
CA ARG A 149 -26.23 -19.73 -15.96
C ARG A 149 -25.96 -19.97 -17.44
N ARG A 150 -25.12 -20.96 -17.77
CA ARG A 150 -25.17 -21.55 -19.10
C ARG A 150 -26.61 -22.01 -19.23
N SER A 151 -27.39 -21.29 -20.02
CA SER A 151 -28.61 -21.84 -20.58
C SER A 151 -28.16 -23.04 -21.41
N CYS A 152 -28.18 -24.23 -20.81
CA CYS A 152 -28.35 -25.43 -21.60
C CYS A 152 -29.77 -25.35 -22.14
N SER A 153 -29.93 -24.59 -23.22
CA SER A 153 -31.07 -24.67 -24.11
C SER A 153 -31.04 -26.07 -24.71
N ASN A 154 -31.84 -26.92 -24.10
CA ASN A 154 -32.59 -28.01 -24.69
C ASN A 154 -32.36 -28.20 -26.21
N THR A 155 -31.37 -29.01 -26.59
CA THR A 155 -31.39 -29.72 -27.87
C THR A 155 -31.39 -31.21 -27.57
N ALA A 156 -32.59 -31.71 -27.30
CA ALA A 156 -32.93 -33.08 -27.63
C ALA A 156 -32.81 -33.24 -29.15
N ARG A 157 -32.00 -34.20 -29.61
CA ARG A 157 -32.30 -35.07 -30.77
C ARG A 157 -31.32 -36.25 -30.81
N PRO A 158 -31.81 -37.49 -30.90
CA PRO A 158 -31.00 -38.67 -31.17
C PRO A 158 -30.86 -38.89 -32.67
N CYS A 159 -29.64 -39.24 -33.11
CA CYS A 159 -29.34 -40.13 -34.23
C CYS A 159 -28.16 -40.99 -33.79
#